data_AF-A0A947CZR6-F1
#
_entry.id   AF-A0A947CZR6-F1
#
_cell.length_a   1.000
_cell.length_b   1.000
_cell.length_c   1.000
_cell.angle_alpha   90.00
_cell.angle_beta   90.00
_cell.angle_gamma   90.00
#
_symmetry.space_group_name_H-M   'P 1'
#
loop_
_entity.id
_entity.type
_entity.pdbx_description
1 polymer ?
#
loop_
_entity_poly.entity_id
_entity_poly.type
_entity_poly.pdbx_seq_one_letter_code
_entity_poly.pdbx_strand_id
1 'polypeptide(L)'
;MRLTTGFSIPIRRPRIIWVVGDGTEAGKSTVAMALIRLLNRNGVRTIPMKPYSASQLTLLPDRLAIRDPAKTAPEVGGDAMRLSRTSPLTDGYFDLVAPISFVCHPTFRTTVAARSGSLLLGNMVYYRPEPAWPQPEPEIVADAIGKLGVPLASARPWPGLNFRDAPRLDQAAVLAAYRWLLRLEPHTMVIEGAGAFLPAFDGMPTIDHVVHVQRPAVTVYAGLGARLRFEPGRQLIPAAPFVDRLEARGYRPTPFCLPPVAEAELAGMADGVARDILAVFDRAEGLRGRLERLRPLRRRHRGQTTAAGATAAAPTAGPSGAADGLPP
;
A
#
# COMPACT_ATOMS: atom_id res chain seq x y z
N MET A 1 28.20 8.23 35.33
CA MET A 1 27.89 7.86 33.94
C MET A 1 26.58 7.06 33.96
N ARG A 2 25.46 7.66 33.54
CA ARG A 2 24.11 7.07 33.67
C ARG A 2 23.87 6.06 32.54
N LEU A 3 23.61 4.82 32.90
CA LEU A 3 23.02 3.81 32.03
C LEU A 3 21.52 4.07 31.94
N THR A 4 21.06 4.62 30.82
CA THR A 4 19.63 4.67 30.50
C THR A 4 19.21 3.33 29.94
N THR A 5 18.63 2.48 30.78
CA THR A 5 17.82 1.34 30.34
C THR A 5 16.55 1.86 29.69
N GLY A 6 16.61 2.14 28.39
CA GLY A 6 15.43 2.43 27.59
C GLY A 6 14.61 1.14 27.44
N PHE A 7 13.52 1.05 28.20
CA PHE A 7 12.45 0.10 27.88
C PHE A 7 11.83 0.56 26.55
N SER A 8 12.29 0.00 25.43
CA SER A 8 11.54 0.08 24.18
C SER A 8 10.30 -0.78 24.35
N ILE A 9 9.15 -0.16 24.59
CA ILE A 9 7.87 -0.85 24.40
C ILE A 9 7.86 -1.27 22.92
N PRO A 10 7.79 -2.56 22.58
CA PRO A 10 7.72 -2.96 21.19
C PRO A 10 6.45 -2.35 20.61
N ILE A 11 6.60 -1.39 19.68
CA ILE A 11 5.50 -0.88 18.87
C ILE A 11 4.88 -2.11 18.22
N ARG A 12 3.69 -2.52 18.68
CA ARG A 12 2.96 -3.61 18.03
C ARG A 12 2.73 -3.15 16.59
N ARG A 13 3.26 -3.90 15.63
CA ARG A 13 2.98 -3.65 14.21
C ARG A 13 1.46 -3.52 14.03
N PRO A 14 0.97 -2.57 13.21
CA PRO A 14 -0.45 -2.51 12.91
C PRO A 14 -0.92 -3.81 12.27
N ARG A 15 -2.18 -4.16 12.52
CA ARG A 15 -2.89 -5.16 11.72
C ARG A 15 -3.00 -4.66 10.28
N ILE A 16 -2.66 -5.52 9.31
CA ILE A 16 -2.68 -5.15 7.89
C ILE A 16 -3.85 -5.82 7.19
N ILE A 17 -4.76 -4.99 6.68
CA ILE A 17 -5.91 -5.42 5.88
C ILE A 17 -5.67 -4.94 4.46
N TRP A 18 -5.61 -5.87 3.51
CA TRP A 18 -5.59 -5.56 2.09
C TRP A 18 -7.00 -5.50 1.53
N VAL A 19 -7.31 -4.46 0.76
CA VAL A 19 -8.56 -4.36 -0.01
C VAL A 19 -8.22 -4.31 -1.49
N VAL A 20 -8.46 -5.41 -2.18
CA VAL A 20 -8.16 -5.62 -3.60
C VAL A 20 -9.42 -5.96 -4.37
N GLY A 21 -9.36 -6.04 -5.70
CA GLY A 21 -10.53 -6.25 -6.55
C GLY A 21 -10.12 -6.50 -7.99
N ASP A 22 -11.09 -6.78 -8.85
CA ASP A 22 -10.83 -7.21 -10.24
C ASP A 22 -10.64 -6.07 -11.23
N GLY A 23 -10.83 -4.82 -10.79
CA GLY A 23 -10.75 -3.68 -11.69
C GLY A 23 -11.00 -2.35 -11.02
N THR A 24 -10.99 -1.31 -11.85
CA THR A 24 -11.47 0.02 -11.47
C THR A 24 -12.97 -0.06 -11.15
N GLU A 25 -13.47 0.80 -10.27
CA GLU A 25 -14.88 0.86 -9.85
C GLU A 25 -15.48 -0.41 -9.21
N ALA A 26 -14.69 -1.45 -8.93
CA ALA A 26 -15.19 -2.67 -8.27
C ALA A 26 -15.85 -2.45 -6.89
N GLY A 27 -15.73 -1.26 -6.28
CA GLY A 27 -16.24 -0.95 -4.94
C GLY A 27 -15.18 -1.04 -3.83
N LYS A 28 -13.90 -1.25 -4.19
CA LYS A 28 -12.77 -1.34 -3.24
C LYS A 28 -12.72 -0.16 -2.27
N SER A 29 -12.72 1.07 -2.79
CA SER A 29 -12.65 2.27 -1.94
C SER A 29 -13.88 2.37 -1.04
N THR A 30 -15.07 2.01 -1.52
CA THR A 30 -16.30 2.00 -0.72
C THR A 30 -16.16 1.07 0.49
N VAL A 31 -15.71 -0.17 0.27
CA VAL A 31 -15.48 -1.17 1.32
C VAL A 31 -14.33 -0.75 2.26
N ALA A 32 -13.20 -0.30 1.71
CA ALA A 32 -12.06 0.16 2.49
C ALA A 32 -12.43 1.32 3.40
N MET A 33 -13.17 2.32 2.88
CA MET A 33 -13.64 3.44 3.66
C MET A 33 -14.62 3.01 4.76
N ALA A 34 -15.55 2.10 4.48
CA ALA A 34 -16.46 1.57 5.50
C ALA A 34 -15.73 0.86 6.64
N LEU A 35 -14.73 0.03 6.32
CA LEU A 35 -13.85 -0.60 7.32
C LEU A 35 -13.11 0.43 8.17
N ILE A 36 -12.50 1.45 7.54
CA ILE A 36 -11.77 2.51 8.25
C ILE A 36 -12.70 3.30 9.18
N ARG A 37 -13.89 3.70 8.71
CA ARG A 37 -14.86 4.44 9.52
C ARG A 37 -15.31 3.63 10.73
N LEU A 38 -15.74 2.39 10.51
CA LEU A 38 -16.25 1.55 11.60
C LEU A 38 -15.18 1.24 12.64
N LEU A 39 -13.96 0.94 12.21
CA LEU A 39 -12.85 0.71 13.14
C LEU A 39 -12.53 1.96 13.97
N ASN A 40 -12.42 3.14 13.34
CA ASN A 40 -12.18 4.38 14.08
C ASN A 40 -13.34 4.75 15.00
N ARG A 41 -14.60 4.57 14.58
CA ARG A 41 -15.80 4.76 15.44
C ARG A 41 -15.77 3.85 16.67
N ASN A 42 -15.20 2.66 16.55
CA ASN A 42 -15.02 1.70 17.64
C ASN A 42 -13.70 1.89 18.43
N GLY A 43 -13.03 3.04 18.29
CA GLY A 43 -11.80 3.36 19.03
C GLY A 43 -10.53 2.67 18.51
N VAL A 44 -10.59 1.96 17.38
CA VAL A 44 -9.43 1.33 16.75
C VAL A 44 -8.77 2.34 15.81
N ARG A 45 -7.65 2.93 16.23
CA ARG A 45 -6.81 3.85 15.44
C ARG A 45 -6.47 3.22 14.09
N THR A 46 -7.16 3.63 13.04
CA THR A 46 -7.07 2.98 11.72
C THR A 46 -6.75 3.98 10.64
N ILE A 47 -5.76 3.69 9.81
CA ILE A 47 -5.33 4.58 8.72
C ILE A 47 -5.39 3.90 7.35
N PRO A 48 -5.71 4.64 6.28
CA PRO A 48 -5.58 4.18 4.90
C PRO A 48 -4.14 4.23 4.39
N MET A 49 -3.84 3.41 3.40
CA MET A 49 -2.73 3.61 2.46
C MET A 49 -3.13 3.11 1.08
N LYS A 50 -2.69 3.78 0.02
CA LYS A 50 -2.89 3.39 -1.37
C LYS A 50 -1.59 3.68 -2.13
N PRO A 51 -0.62 2.74 -2.11
CA PRO A 51 0.75 3.00 -2.58
C PRO A 51 0.82 3.57 -3.99
N TYR A 52 -0.12 3.16 -4.85
CA TYR A 52 -0.22 3.58 -6.24
C TYR A 52 -1.64 4.04 -6.55
N SER A 53 -1.76 5.15 -7.25
CA SER A 53 -3.04 5.73 -7.66
C SER A 53 -2.95 6.22 -9.11
N ALA A 54 -4.09 6.21 -9.79
CA ALA A 54 -4.20 6.76 -11.13
C ALA A 54 -5.51 7.55 -11.24
N SER A 55 -5.55 8.53 -12.12
CA SER A 55 -6.75 9.33 -12.39
C SER A 55 -6.82 9.79 -13.81
N GLN A 56 -8.03 9.87 -14.34
CA GLN A 56 -8.26 10.41 -15.67
C GLN A 56 -8.19 11.92 -15.63
N LEU A 57 -7.51 12.50 -16.63
CA LEU A 57 -7.34 13.94 -16.80
C LEU A 57 -8.68 14.69 -16.81
N THR A 58 -9.69 14.11 -17.45
CA THR A 58 -11.05 14.66 -17.55
C THR A 58 -11.77 14.83 -16.21
N LEU A 59 -11.33 14.12 -15.17
CA LEU A 59 -11.92 14.17 -13.83
C LEU A 59 -11.16 15.10 -12.88
N LEU A 60 -10.09 15.76 -13.33
CA LEU A 60 -9.24 16.59 -12.48
C LEU A 60 -9.75 17.99 -12.17
N PRO A 61 -10.43 18.72 -13.08
CA PRO A 61 -10.95 20.06 -12.77
C PRO A 61 -11.81 20.10 -11.49
N ASP A 62 -12.75 19.17 -11.36
CA ASP A 62 -13.63 19.07 -10.17
C ASP A 62 -12.84 18.76 -8.89
N ARG A 63 -11.73 18.02 -9.01
CA ARG A 63 -10.91 17.60 -7.87
C ARG A 63 -9.94 18.68 -7.42
N LEU A 64 -9.40 19.45 -8.36
CA LEU A 64 -8.57 20.61 -8.07
C LEU A 64 -9.37 21.70 -7.34
N ALA A 65 -10.68 21.82 -7.60
CA ALA A 65 -11.54 22.79 -6.93
C ALA A 65 -11.73 22.55 -5.42
N ILE A 66 -11.52 21.30 -4.94
CA ILE A 66 -11.81 20.90 -3.55
C ILE A 66 -10.57 20.53 -2.74
N ARG A 67 -9.37 20.78 -3.28
CA ARG A 67 -8.10 20.54 -2.58
C ARG A 67 -7.65 21.78 -1.81
N ASP A 68 -6.90 21.55 -0.72
CA ASP A 68 -6.11 22.59 -0.06
C ASP A 68 -4.71 22.60 -0.69
N PRO A 69 -4.34 23.62 -1.49
CA PRO A 69 -3.05 23.66 -2.18
C PRO A 69 -1.86 23.82 -1.22
N ALA A 70 -2.08 24.26 0.02
CA ALA A 70 -1.02 24.36 1.03
C ALA A 70 -0.65 22.99 1.62
N LYS A 71 -1.56 22.02 1.53
CA LYS A 71 -1.40 20.67 2.12
C LYS A 71 -1.31 19.57 1.08
N THR A 72 -1.72 19.85 -0.15
CA THR A 72 -2.02 18.81 -1.14
C THR A 72 -1.35 19.09 -2.47
N ALA A 73 -0.62 18.10 -2.98
CA ALA A 73 -0.06 18.16 -4.31
C ALA A 73 -1.16 18.32 -5.40
N PRO A 74 -0.81 18.80 -6.61
CA PRO A 74 -1.78 19.07 -7.68
C PRO A 74 -2.44 17.80 -8.25
N GLU A 75 -1.70 16.69 -8.34
CA GLU A 75 -2.19 15.44 -8.93
C GLU A 75 -2.59 14.46 -7.83
N VAL A 76 -3.88 14.47 -7.48
CA VAL A 76 -4.43 13.53 -6.51
C VAL A 76 -5.63 12.81 -7.09
N GLY A 77 -5.61 11.48 -6.99
CA GLY A 77 -6.77 10.69 -7.36
C GLY A 77 -7.90 10.85 -6.37
N GLY A 78 -9.13 10.97 -6.87
CA GLY A 78 -10.32 11.15 -6.04
C GLY A 78 -10.46 10.07 -4.96
N ASP A 79 -10.05 8.83 -5.25
CA ASP A 79 -10.01 7.73 -4.28
C ASP A 79 -9.03 8.00 -3.14
N ALA A 80 -7.81 8.46 -3.43
CA ALA A 80 -6.81 8.77 -2.41
C ALA A 80 -7.29 9.92 -1.50
N MET A 81 -7.92 10.93 -2.11
CA MET A 81 -8.53 12.03 -1.38
C MET A 81 -9.63 11.56 -0.42
N ARG A 82 -10.58 10.77 -0.91
CA ARG A 82 -11.66 10.21 -0.09
C ARG A 82 -11.14 9.29 1.01
N LEU A 83 -10.18 8.41 0.69
CA LEU A 83 -9.57 7.49 1.66
C LEU A 83 -8.95 8.25 2.83
N SER A 84 -8.08 9.22 2.56
CA SER A 84 -7.38 9.96 3.62
C SER A 84 -8.34 10.70 4.58
N ARG A 85 -9.41 11.32 4.06
CA ARG A 85 -10.48 11.97 4.83
C ARG A 85 -11.30 11.01 5.68
N THR A 86 -11.22 9.71 5.39
CA THR A 86 -12.02 8.70 6.09
C THR A 86 -11.46 8.36 7.47
N SER A 87 -10.18 8.64 7.72
CA SER A 87 -9.57 8.50 9.04
C SER A 87 -9.26 9.87 9.63
N PRO A 88 -9.63 10.14 10.90
CA PRO A 88 -9.28 11.39 11.56
C PRO A 88 -7.76 11.57 11.75
N LEU A 89 -6.98 10.51 11.58
CA LEU A 89 -5.52 10.54 11.69
C LEU A 89 -4.84 10.94 10.36
N THR A 90 -5.54 10.82 9.23
CA THR A 90 -4.96 11.06 7.90
C THR A 90 -5.63 12.17 7.10
N ASP A 91 -6.60 12.87 7.66
CA ASP A 91 -7.23 13.99 6.98
C ASP A 91 -6.20 15.07 6.67
N GLY A 92 -6.11 15.47 5.39
CA GLY A 92 -5.09 16.39 4.90
C GLY A 92 -3.76 15.76 4.46
N TYR A 93 -3.50 14.48 4.73
CA TYR A 93 -2.23 13.80 4.37
C TYR A 93 -2.34 12.95 3.09
N PHE A 94 -2.95 13.55 2.06
CA PHE A 94 -3.32 12.86 0.82
C PHE A 94 -2.16 12.21 0.07
N ASP A 95 -1.06 12.95 -0.08
CA ASP A 95 0.14 12.54 -0.79
C ASP A 95 1.00 11.57 0.03
N LEU A 96 0.77 11.46 1.34
CA LEU A 96 1.30 10.37 2.16
C LEU A 96 0.47 9.09 2.03
N VAL A 97 -0.86 9.23 1.96
CA VAL A 97 -1.75 8.08 1.74
C VAL A 97 -1.54 7.50 0.35
N ALA A 98 -1.34 8.34 -0.67
CA ALA A 98 -1.03 7.95 -2.03
C ALA A 98 0.26 8.61 -2.53
N PRO A 99 1.44 8.05 -2.19
CA PRO A 99 2.73 8.64 -2.52
C PRO A 99 3.12 8.53 -3.99
N ILE A 100 2.47 7.65 -4.75
CA ILE A 100 2.63 7.60 -6.20
C ILE A 100 1.27 7.80 -6.87
N SER A 101 1.20 8.80 -7.75
CA SER A 101 -0.01 9.18 -8.48
C SER A 101 0.27 9.36 -9.96
N PHE A 102 -0.62 8.86 -10.79
CA PHE A 102 -0.56 8.99 -12.25
C PHE A 102 -1.77 9.78 -12.75
N VAL A 103 -1.55 10.65 -13.73
CA VAL A 103 -2.58 11.25 -14.55
C VAL A 103 -2.57 10.56 -15.90
N CYS A 104 -3.73 10.05 -16.31
CA CYS A 104 -3.88 9.30 -17.55
C CYS A 104 -4.95 9.94 -18.45
N HIS A 105 -4.80 9.81 -19.75
CA HIS A 105 -5.77 10.24 -20.75
C HIS A 105 -5.68 9.32 -21.97
N PRO A 106 -6.64 9.30 -22.91
CA PRO A 106 -8.06 9.26 -22.58
C PRO A 106 -8.42 8.03 -21.72
N THR A 107 -7.53 7.04 -21.62
CA THR A 107 -7.72 5.83 -20.80
C THR A 107 -6.64 5.71 -19.73
N PHE A 108 -6.81 4.82 -18.76
CA PHE A 108 -5.77 4.52 -17.77
C PHE A 108 -4.49 3.89 -18.36
N ARG A 109 -4.48 3.52 -19.65
CA ARG A 109 -3.33 2.89 -20.31
C ARG A 109 -2.28 3.88 -20.75
N THR A 110 -2.62 5.15 -20.89
CA THR A 110 -1.72 6.14 -21.43
C THR A 110 -1.54 7.25 -20.40
N THR A 111 -0.29 7.44 -19.97
CA THR A 111 0.06 8.39 -18.91
C THR A 111 0.45 9.73 -19.49
N VAL A 112 -0.09 10.80 -18.92
CA VAL A 112 0.23 12.20 -19.23
C VAL A 112 1.34 12.69 -18.29
N ALA A 113 1.21 12.37 -17.01
CA ALA A 113 2.14 12.78 -15.96
C ALA A 113 2.11 11.78 -14.80
N ALA A 114 3.19 11.74 -14.04
CA ALA A 114 3.21 11.02 -12.77
C ALA A 114 3.96 11.80 -11.70
N ARG A 115 3.67 11.46 -10.46
CA ARG A 115 4.21 12.07 -9.24
C ARG A 115 4.65 10.99 -8.29
N SER A 116 5.80 11.18 -7.67
CA SER A 116 6.20 10.46 -6.45
C SER A 116 6.42 11.43 -5.29
N GLY A 117 6.32 10.92 -4.07
CA GLY A 117 6.66 11.63 -2.85
C GLY A 117 5.49 12.36 -2.22
N SER A 118 5.81 13.26 -1.30
CA SER A 118 4.86 14.08 -0.56
C SER A 118 5.44 15.47 -0.29
N LEU A 119 4.59 16.49 -0.32
CA LEU A 119 4.95 17.86 0.01
C LEU A 119 5.48 17.94 1.45
N LEU A 120 4.80 17.26 2.39
CA LEU A 120 5.19 17.24 3.81
C LEU A 120 6.60 16.68 4.02
N LEU A 121 7.00 15.69 3.22
CA LEU A 121 8.32 15.07 3.32
C LEU A 121 9.39 15.79 2.49
N GLY A 122 9.02 16.79 1.69
CA GLY A 122 9.94 17.53 0.83
C GLY A 122 10.64 16.67 -0.23
N ASN A 123 10.07 15.51 -0.58
CA ASN A 123 10.68 14.52 -1.49
C ASN A 123 9.89 14.34 -2.79
N MET A 124 9.14 15.37 -3.17
CA MET A 124 8.28 15.39 -4.35
C MET A 124 9.09 15.35 -5.66
N VAL A 125 8.71 14.47 -6.57
CA VAL A 125 9.28 14.37 -7.92
C VAL A 125 8.16 14.21 -8.95
N TYR A 126 8.27 14.91 -10.07
CA TYR A 126 7.34 14.82 -11.19
C TYR A 126 8.01 14.17 -12.40
N TYR A 127 7.22 13.42 -13.15
CA TYR A 127 7.63 12.64 -14.31
C TYR A 127 6.71 12.90 -15.49
N ARG A 128 7.28 12.88 -16.69
CA ARG A 128 6.54 12.99 -17.95
C ARG A 128 6.93 11.84 -18.89
N PRO A 129 6.03 11.35 -19.76
CA PRO A 129 6.36 10.33 -20.72
C PRO A 129 7.43 10.81 -21.72
N GLU A 130 8.26 9.87 -22.18
CA GLU A 130 9.19 10.04 -23.30
C GLU A 130 8.95 8.96 -24.37
N PRO A 131 8.66 9.30 -25.64
CA PRO A 131 8.40 10.67 -26.12
C PRO A 131 7.20 11.29 -25.39
N ALA A 132 7.12 12.61 -25.42
CA ALA A 132 5.97 13.31 -24.87
C ALA A 132 4.67 12.80 -25.52
N TRP A 133 3.56 12.99 -24.81
CA TRP A 133 2.24 12.62 -25.30
C TRP A 133 2.03 13.08 -26.76
N PRO A 134 1.48 12.22 -27.65
CA PRO A 134 1.38 12.52 -29.08
C PRO A 134 0.55 13.78 -29.34
N GLN A 135 1.14 14.72 -30.07
CA GLN A 135 0.51 15.95 -30.57
C GLN A 135 0.01 15.73 -32.02
N PRO A 136 -1.04 16.43 -32.48
CA PRO A 136 -1.78 17.49 -31.79
C PRO A 136 -2.88 16.96 -30.85
N GLU A 137 -3.03 17.61 -29.70
CA GLU A 137 -4.16 17.41 -28.80
C GLU A 137 -5.32 18.38 -29.12
N PRO A 138 -6.59 18.01 -28.84
CA PRO A 138 -7.68 18.98 -28.78
C PRO A 138 -7.36 20.07 -27.74
N GLU A 139 -7.70 21.34 -28.02
CA GLU A 139 -7.42 22.49 -27.14
C GLU A 139 -7.85 22.27 -25.68
N ILE A 140 -8.97 21.57 -25.47
CA ILE A 140 -9.51 21.22 -24.14
C ILE A 140 -8.53 20.36 -23.33
N VAL A 141 -7.82 19.43 -23.99
CA VAL A 141 -6.85 18.54 -23.34
C VAL A 141 -5.59 19.33 -22.97
N ALA A 142 -5.09 20.17 -23.88
CA ALA A 142 -3.94 21.04 -23.62
C ALA A 142 -4.21 22.03 -22.46
N ASP A 143 -5.40 22.63 -22.42
CA ASP A 143 -5.85 23.48 -21.31
C ASP A 143 -5.95 22.70 -19.99
N ALA A 144 -6.52 21.49 -20.00
CA ALA A 144 -6.58 20.64 -18.82
C ALA A 144 -5.19 20.26 -18.30
N ILE A 145 -4.24 19.97 -19.20
CA ILE A 145 -2.84 19.71 -18.86
C ILE A 145 -2.21 20.95 -18.22
N GLY A 146 -2.40 22.13 -18.80
CA GLY A 146 -1.93 23.39 -18.24
C GLY A 146 -2.47 23.67 -16.84
N LYS A 147 -3.72 23.29 -16.58
CA LYS A 147 -4.39 23.43 -15.28
C LYS A 147 -3.99 22.39 -14.24
N LEU A 148 -3.25 21.34 -14.61
CA LEU A 148 -2.81 20.32 -13.65
C LEU A 148 -2.01 20.92 -12.49
N GLY A 149 -1.34 22.05 -12.69
CA GLY A 149 -0.44 22.64 -11.69
C GLY A 149 0.86 21.85 -11.50
N VAL A 150 1.17 20.99 -12.47
CA VAL A 150 2.34 20.09 -12.49
C VAL A 150 3.42 20.77 -13.29
N PRO A 151 4.67 20.83 -12.79
CA PRO A 151 5.75 21.50 -13.49
C PRO A 151 6.30 20.59 -14.61
N LEU A 152 5.48 20.29 -15.62
CA LEU A 152 5.82 19.36 -16.71
C LEU A 152 7.07 19.76 -17.49
N ALA A 153 7.32 21.07 -17.64
CA ALA A 153 8.52 21.58 -18.29
C ALA A 153 9.82 21.14 -17.58
N SER A 154 9.78 21.01 -16.25
CA SER A 154 10.92 20.56 -15.43
C SER A 154 10.76 19.11 -14.92
N ALA A 155 9.71 18.40 -15.34
CA ALA A 155 9.47 17.03 -14.95
C ALA A 155 10.49 16.08 -15.62
N ARG A 156 10.90 15.05 -14.87
CA ARG A 156 11.87 14.07 -15.34
C ARG A 156 11.27 13.26 -16.51
N PRO A 157 11.92 13.21 -17.67
CA PRO A 157 11.45 12.35 -18.76
C PRO A 157 11.59 10.89 -18.35
N TRP A 158 10.62 10.05 -18.73
CA TRP A 158 10.62 8.63 -18.47
C TRP A 158 10.14 7.85 -19.71
N PRO A 159 11.04 7.10 -20.38
CA PRO A 159 10.69 6.30 -21.53
C PRO A 159 9.60 5.26 -21.23
N GLY A 160 8.51 5.30 -21.98
CA GLY A 160 7.41 4.35 -21.83
C GLY A 160 6.67 4.43 -20.49
N LEU A 161 6.63 5.61 -19.85
CA LEU A 161 5.94 5.83 -18.58
C LEU A 161 4.51 5.27 -18.60
N ASN A 162 4.28 4.24 -17.78
CA ASN A 162 3.00 3.56 -17.68
C ASN A 162 2.61 3.35 -16.22
N PHE A 163 1.31 3.39 -15.92
CA PHE A 163 0.80 3.12 -14.58
C PHE A 163 1.25 1.75 -14.03
N ARG A 164 1.40 0.73 -14.88
CA ARG A 164 1.91 -0.59 -14.47
C ARG A 164 3.34 -0.54 -13.94
N ASP A 165 4.11 0.48 -14.31
CA ASP A 165 5.48 0.70 -13.83
C ASP A 165 5.52 1.51 -12.53
N ALA A 166 4.38 1.80 -11.89
CA ALA A 166 4.34 2.52 -10.61
C ALA A 166 5.33 1.97 -9.55
N PRO A 167 5.50 0.65 -9.38
CA PRO A 167 6.48 0.13 -8.44
C PRO A 167 7.94 0.41 -8.80
N ARG A 168 8.24 0.75 -10.06
CA ARG A 168 9.58 1.04 -10.56
C ARG A 168 9.95 2.51 -10.40
N LEU A 169 8.96 3.38 -10.19
CA LEU A 169 9.15 4.82 -10.23
C LEU A 169 9.98 5.32 -9.04
N ASP A 170 9.52 5.03 -7.81
CA ASP A 170 10.14 5.54 -6.60
C ASP A 170 9.69 4.78 -5.33
N GLN A 171 10.31 3.62 -5.06
CA GLN A 171 10.01 2.85 -3.84
C GLN A 171 10.42 3.57 -2.56
N ALA A 172 11.43 4.44 -2.63
CA ALA A 172 11.88 5.19 -1.47
C ALA A 172 10.79 6.17 -0.99
N ALA A 173 10.08 6.81 -1.92
CA ALA A 173 8.92 7.65 -1.60
C ALA A 173 7.79 6.85 -0.92
N VAL A 174 7.45 5.66 -1.43
CA VAL A 174 6.42 4.79 -0.83
C VAL A 174 6.82 4.40 0.59
N LEU A 175 8.06 3.98 0.79
CA LEU A 175 8.58 3.57 2.09
C LEU A 175 8.65 4.73 3.08
N ALA A 176 9.04 5.93 2.62
CA ALA A 176 9.06 7.13 3.45
C ALA A 176 7.66 7.51 3.93
N ALA A 177 6.68 7.49 3.03
CA ALA A 177 5.28 7.73 3.37
C ALA A 177 4.73 6.68 4.34
N TYR A 178 4.98 5.39 4.08
CA TYR A 178 4.60 4.30 4.98
C TYR A 178 5.18 4.49 6.38
N ARG A 179 6.50 4.76 6.49
CA ARG A 179 7.18 4.99 7.79
C ARG A 179 6.63 6.20 8.52
N TRP A 180 6.32 7.28 7.79
CA TRP A 180 5.70 8.46 8.39
C TRP A 180 4.31 8.13 8.94
N LEU A 181 3.49 7.43 8.17
CA LEU A 181 2.15 6.98 8.59
C LEU A 181 2.18 6.09 9.83
N LEU A 182 3.23 5.27 10.01
CA LEU A 182 3.42 4.48 11.23
C LEU A 182 3.69 5.33 12.48
N ARG A 183 4.21 6.56 12.34
CA ARG A 183 4.41 7.48 13.48
C ARG A 183 3.08 7.96 14.08
N LEU A 184 1.97 7.79 13.35
CA LEU A 184 0.63 8.02 13.87
C LEU A 184 0.16 6.90 14.81
N GLU A 185 1.02 5.91 15.09
CA GLU A 185 0.73 4.77 15.98
C GLU A 185 -0.62 4.10 15.65
N PRO A 186 -0.83 3.66 14.40
CA PRO A 186 -2.06 2.97 14.03
C PRO A 186 -2.14 1.59 14.68
N HIS A 187 -3.32 1.21 15.13
CA HIS A 187 -3.63 -0.18 15.49
C HIS A 187 -3.88 -1.03 14.24
N THR A 188 -4.47 -0.43 13.19
CA THR A 188 -4.77 -1.10 11.91
C THR A 188 -4.39 -0.20 10.74
N MET A 189 -3.89 -0.78 9.67
CA MET A 189 -3.70 -0.13 8.38
C MET A 189 -4.50 -0.88 7.31
N VAL A 190 -5.36 -0.14 6.61
CA VAL A 190 -6.13 -0.64 5.47
C VAL A 190 -5.42 -0.19 4.20
N ILE A 191 -4.85 -1.14 3.45
CA ILE A 191 -4.08 -0.87 2.24
C ILE A 191 -4.93 -1.23 1.01
N GLU A 192 -5.29 -0.23 0.21
CA GLU A 192 -6.10 -0.43 -0.99
C GLU A 192 -5.22 -0.67 -2.23
N GLY A 193 -5.56 -1.71 -3.00
CA GLY A 193 -5.01 -1.96 -4.33
C GLY A 193 -5.46 -0.92 -5.36
N ALA A 194 -4.75 -0.84 -6.47
CA ALA A 194 -5.05 0.10 -7.55
C ALA A 194 -5.58 -0.64 -8.76
N GLY A 195 -6.78 -0.28 -9.26
CA GLY A 195 -7.44 -1.06 -10.31
C GLY A 195 -7.59 -2.53 -9.90
N ALA A 196 -7.00 -3.42 -10.70
CA ALA A 196 -6.97 -4.87 -10.50
C ALA A 196 -5.68 -5.38 -9.80
N PHE A 197 -4.83 -4.49 -9.29
CA PHE A 197 -3.47 -4.81 -8.86
C PHE A 197 -3.29 -4.80 -7.35
N LEU A 198 -2.34 -5.60 -6.88
CA LEU A 198 -1.92 -5.65 -5.48
C LEU A 198 -1.19 -4.37 -5.05
N PRO A 199 -1.38 -3.91 -3.81
CA PRO A 199 -0.66 -2.77 -3.26
C PRO A 199 0.72 -3.18 -2.73
N ALA A 200 1.51 -3.91 -3.51
CA ALA A 200 2.81 -4.43 -3.11
C ALA A 200 3.93 -3.39 -3.28
N PHE A 201 4.77 -3.21 -2.26
CA PHE A 201 5.91 -2.30 -2.25
C PHE A 201 7.04 -2.86 -1.37
N ASP A 202 8.23 -2.30 -1.48
CA ASP A 202 9.40 -2.75 -0.71
C ASP A 202 9.24 -2.46 0.80
N GLY A 203 9.67 -3.39 1.65
CA GLY A 203 9.55 -3.28 3.10
C GLY A 203 8.12 -3.41 3.66
N MET A 204 7.17 -3.88 2.84
CA MET A 204 5.79 -4.07 3.27
C MET A 204 5.66 -5.10 4.43
N PRO A 205 4.79 -4.84 5.42
CA PRO A 205 4.55 -5.76 6.54
C PRO A 205 3.85 -7.06 6.12
N THR A 206 3.81 -8.02 7.06
CA THR A 206 2.97 -9.21 6.94
C THR A 206 1.50 -8.81 6.81
N ILE A 207 0.81 -9.41 5.84
CA ILE A 207 -0.61 -9.23 5.57
C ILE A 207 -1.39 -10.16 6.50
N ASP A 208 -2.29 -9.59 7.30
CA ASP A 208 -3.11 -10.35 8.23
C ASP A 208 -4.41 -10.80 7.57
N HIS A 209 -5.02 -9.94 6.76
CA HIS A 209 -6.30 -10.20 6.11
C HIS A 209 -6.34 -9.64 4.68
N VAL A 210 -7.13 -10.27 3.81
CA VAL A 210 -7.42 -9.81 2.45
C VAL A 210 -8.92 -9.78 2.24
N VAL A 211 -9.41 -8.65 1.73
CA VAL A 211 -10.77 -8.45 1.22
C VAL A 211 -10.66 -8.29 -0.28
N HIS A 212 -11.25 -9.23 -1.02
CA HIS A 212 -11.28 -9.23 -2.48
C HIS A 212 -12.68 -8.86 -2.94
N VAL A 213 -12.79 -7.73 -3.64
CA VAL A 213 -14.07 -7.17 -4.08
C VAL A 213 -14.29 -7.48 -5.56
N GLN A 214 -15.32 -8.27 -5.85
CA GLN A 214 -15.69 -8.73 -7.20
C GLN A 214 -17.20 -8.63 -7.36
N ARG A 215 -17.75 -7.54 -7.93
CA ARG A 215 -19.23 -7.38 -7.98
C ARG A 215 -19.90 -8.59 -8.67
N PRO A 216 -20.97 -9.16 -8.08
CA PRO A 216 -21.69 -8.71 -6.88
C PRO A 216 -21.17 -9.26 -5.54
N ALA A 217 -20.04 -9.94 -5.49
CA ALA A 217 -19.47 -10.56 -4.29
C ALA A 217 -18.33 -9.75 -3.61
N VAL A 218 -18.15 -10.00 -2.31
CA VAL A 218 -16.97 -9.66 -1.54
C VAL A 218 -16.47 -10.92 -0.86
N THR A 219 -15.23 -11.29 -1.13
CA THR A 219 -14.61 -12.51 -0.60
C THR A 219 -13.54 -12.15 0.41
N VAL A 220 -13.61 -12.75 1.61
CA VAL A 220 -12.70 -12.44 2.71
C VAL A 220 -11.82 -13.62 3.06
N TYR A 221 -10.51 -13.37 3.12
CA TYR A 221 -9.51 -14.30 3.59
C TYR A 221 -8.88 -13.74 4.87
N ALA A 222 -9.16 -14.39 6.00
CA ALA A 222 -8.74 -13.92 7.31
C ALA A 222 -7.60 -14.76 7.91
N GLY A 223 -6.76 -14.14 8.73
CA GLY A 223 -5.72 -14.83 9.48
C GLY A 223 -4.60 -15.40 8.60
N LEU A 224 -4.28 -14.72 7.49
CA LEU A 224 -3.33 -15.19 6.49
C LEU A 224 -1.91 -15.32 7.05
N GLY A 225 -1.42 -14.27 7.71
CA GLY A 225 -0.02 -14.17 8.12
C GLY A 225 0.95 -14.22 6.92
N ALA A 226 0.50 -13.79 5.74
CA ALA A 226 1.24 -13.92 4.49
C ALA A 226 2.26 -12.79 4.32
N ARG A 227 3.42 -13.11 3.75
CA ARG A 227 4.39 -12.13 3.27
C ARG A 227 4.49 -12.23 1.76
N LEU A 228 4.39 -11.09 1.10
CA LEU A 228 4.71 -10.98 -0.32
C LEU A 228 6.16 -10.52 -0.45
N ARG A 229 6.91 -11.22 -1.30
CA ARG A 229 8.23 -10.77 -1.70
C ARG A 229 8.06 -9.70 -2.76
N PHE A 230 8.54 -8.49 -2.48
CA PHE A 230 8.69 -7.47 -3.50
C PHE A 230 9.94 -7.77 -4.33
N GLU A 231 9.81 -7.69 -5.65
CA GLU A 231 10.93 -7.80 -6.58
C GLU A 231 11.14 -6.45 -7.25
N PRO A 232 12.27 -5.76 -6.96
CA PRO A 232 12.62 -4.52 -7.64
C PRO A 232 12.58 -4.69 -9.16
N GLY A 233 12.09 -3.68 -9.87
CA GLY A 233 11.99 -3.72 -11.32
C GLY A 233 10.82 -4.54 -11.88
N ARG A 234 9.91 -5.08 -11.06
CA ARG A 234 8.65 -5.67 -11.56
C ARG A 234 7.55 -4.61 -11.73
N GLN A 235 6.65 -4.86 -12.67
CA GLN A 235 5.40 -4.11 -12.80
C GLN A 235 4.40 -4.51 -11.71
N LEU A 236 3.30 -3.75 -11.61
CA LEU A 236 2.16 -4.08 -10.77
C LEU A 236 1.69 -5.52 -10.99
N ILE A 237 1.46 -6.23 -9.89
CA ILE A 237 1.04 -7.64 -9.89
C ILE A 237 -0.48 -7.70 -9.84
N PRO A 238 -1.16 -8.40 -10.77
CA PRO A 238 -2.60 -8.60 -10.71
C PRO A 238 -3.03 -9.31 -9.42
N ALA A 239 -4.19 -8.93 -8.87
CA ALA A 239 -4.71 -9.49 -7.63
C ALA A 239 -5.23 -10.93 -7.80
N ALA A 240 -5.90 -11.24 -8.90
CA ALA A 240 -6.53 -12.54 -9.12
C ALA A 240 -5.56 -13.74 -8.95
N PRO A 241 -4.37 -13.78 -9.58
CA PRO A 241 -3.43 -14.89 -9.36
C PRO A 241 -2.90 -15.03 -7.92
N PHE A 242 -2.95 -13.95 -7.13
CA PHE A 242 -2.63 -14.04 -5.71
C PHE A 242 -3.78 -14.67 -4.93
N VAL A 243 -5.02 -14.32 -5.25
CA VAL A 243 -6.23 -14.91 -4.65
C VAL A 243 -6.31 -16.40 -4.97
N ASP A 244 -6.12 -16.80 -6.23
CA ASP A 244 -6.11 -18.21 -6.65
C ASP A 244 -5.08 -19.03 -5.85
N ARG A 245 -3.92 -18.44 -5.57
CA ARG A 245 -2.87 -19.07 -4.76
C ARG A 245 -3.22 -19.17 -3.28
N LEU A 246 -4.06 -18.29 -2.73
CA LEU A 246 -4.56 -18.46 -1.37
C LEU A 246 -5.48 -19.69 -1.30
N GLU A 247 -6.39 -19.84 -2.26
CA GLU A 247 -7.32 -20.97 -2.31
C GLU A 247 -6.60 -22.29 -2.54
N ALA A 248 -5.65 -22.33 -3.48
CA ALA A 248 -4.81 -23.51 -3.72
C ALA A 248 -3.98 -23.93 -2.49
N ARG A 249 -3.69 -22.99 -1.57
CA ARG A 249 -3.00 -23.25 -0.30
C ARG A 249 -3.96 -23.67 0.83
N GLY A 250 -5.24 -23.80 0.55
CA GLY A 250 -6.26 -24.25 1.51
C GLY A 250 -6.79 -23.16 2.43
N TYR A 251 -6.52 -21.87 2.16
CA TYR A 251 -7.19 -20.80 2.87
C TYR A 251 -8.67 -20.81 2.50
N ARG A 252 -9.55 -20.90 3.51
CA ARG A 252 -11.00 -20.93 3.30
C ARG A 252 -11.56 -19.50 3.24
N PRO A 253 -12.06 -19.04 2.07
CA PRO A 253 -12.71 -17.74 2.00
C PRO A 253 -14.05 -17.72 2.72
N THR A 254 -14.45 -16.54 3.18
CA THR A 254 -15.84 -16.23 3.55
C THR A 254 -16.43 -15.30 2.48
N PRO A 255 -17.37 -15.78 1.65
CA PRO A 255 -18.03 -14.94 0.65
C PRO A 255 -19.20 -14.16 1.25
N PHE A 256 -19.40 -12.95 0.76
CA PHE A 256 -20.56 -12.11 0.98
C PHE A 256 -21.16 -11.74 -0.38
N CYS A 257 -22.46 -11.95 -0.57
CA CYS A 257 -23.16 -11.50 -1.76
C CYS A 257 -23.75 -10.12 -1.47
N LEU A 258 -23.45 -9.14 -2.32
CA LEU A 258 -23.99 -7.78 -2.21
C LEU A 258 -25.32 -7.73 -2.98
N PRO A 259 -26.42 -7.37 -2.32
CA PRO A 259 -27.66 -7.12 -3.03
C PRO A 259 -27.51 -5.90 -3.95
N PRO A 260 -28.29 -5.82 -5.04
CA PRO A 260 -28.45 -4.56 -5.76
C PRO A 260 -29.05 -3.52 -4.80
N VAL A 261 -28.45 -2.33 -4.76
CA VAL A 261 -28.89 -1.22 -3.89
C VAL A 261 -28.86 0.08 -4.68
N ALA A 262 -29.74 1.01 -4.32
CA ALA A 262 -29.71 2.35 -4.89
C ALA A 262 -28.45 3.10 -4.46
N GLU A 263 -28.00 4.09 -5.24
CA GLU A 263 -26.78 4.85 -4.93
C GLU A 263 -26.84 5.51 -3.54
N ALA A 264 -28.01 6.03 -3.16
CA ALA A 264 -28.26 6.63 -1.85
C ALA A 264 -28.07 5.66 -0.67
N GLU A 265 -28.17 4.34 -0.91
CA GLU A 265 -28.08 3.30 0.11
C GLU A 265 -26.70 2.63 0.16
N LEU A 266 -25.80 2.93 -0.80
CA LEU A 266 -24.48 2.32 -0.91
C LEU A 266 -23.65 2.47 0.35
N ALA A 267 -23.73 3.62 1.03
CA ALA A 267 -23.01 3.86 2.27
C ALA A 267 -23.48 2.95 3.40
N GLY A 268 -24.80 2.76 3.54
CA GLY A 268 -25.40 1.87 4.54
C GLY A 268 -25.09 0.40 4.27
N MET A 269 -25.19 -0.02 3.00
CA MET A 269 -24.79 -1.37 2.57
C MET A 269 -23.31 -1.64 2.85
N ALA A 270 -22.43 -0.70 2.52
CA ALA A 270 -20.99 -0.83 2.77
C ALA A 270 -20.67 -0.91 4.27
N ASP A 271 -21.35 -0.13 5.11
CA ASP A 271 -21.22 -0.23 6.57
C ASP A 271 -21.71 -1.61 7.07
N GLY A 272 -22.81 -2.14 6.53
CA GLY A 272 -23.30 -3.49 6.85
C GLY A 272 -22.26 -4.58 6.54
N VAL A 273 -21.79 -4.61 5.29
CA VAL A 273 -20.77 -5.58 4.84
C VAL A 273 -19.47 -5.42 5.62
N ALA A 274 -19.05 -4.20 5.92
CA ALA A 274 -17.84 -3.98 6.72
C ALA A 274 -17.98 -4.54 8.15
N ARG A 275 -19.15 -4.50 8.79
CA ARG A 275 -19.36 -5.18 10.09
C ARG A 275 -19.20 -6.69 9.96
N ASP A 276 -19.78 -7.28 8.92
CA ASP A 276 -19.70 -8.72 8.69
C ASP A 276 -18.26 -9.18 8.41
N ILE A 277 -17.52 -8.41 7.61
CA ILE A 277 -16.08 -8.60 7.36
C ILE A 277 -15.30 -8.57 8.69
N LEU A 278 -15.53 -7.55 9.52
CA LEU A 278 -14.83 -7.43 10.81
C LEU A 278 -15.15 -8.60 11.75
N ALA A 279 -16.39 -9.10 11.75
CA ALA A 279 -16.76 -10.28 12.51
C ALA A 279 -15.99 -11.55 12.04
N VAL A 280 -15.68 -11.67 10.75
CA VAL A 280 -14.79 -12.74 10.24
C VAL A 280 -13.38 -12.59 10.79
N PHE A 281 -12.82 -11.38 10.80
CA PHE A 281 -11.48 -11.11 11.33
C PHE A 281 -11.39 -11.45 12.81
N ASP A 282 -12.36 -11.00 13.62
CA ASP A 282 -12.36 -11.23 15.06
C ASP A 282 -12.43 -12.73 15.40
N ARG A 283 -13.23 -13.51 14.64
CA ARG A 283 -13.26 -14.98 14.79
C ARG A 283 -11.91 -15.62 14.47
N ALA A 284 -11.28 -15.22 13.38
CA ALA A 284 -9.98 -15.76 12.98
C ALA A 284 -8.87 -15.40 13.99
N GLU A 285 -8.85 -14.16 14.47
CA GLU A 285 -7.90 -13.68 15.48
C GLU A 285 -8.12 -14.36 16.84
N GLY A 286 -9.37 -14.55 17.25
CA GLY A 286 -9.73 -15.30 18.46
C GLY A 286 -9.28 -16.76 18.42
N LEU A 287 -9.48 -17.44 17.29
CA LEU A 287 -8.99 -18.82 17.06
C LEU A 287 -7.46 -18.88 17.10
N ARG A 288 -6.78 -17.96 16.42
CA ARG A 288 -5.32 -17.86 16.44
C ARG A 288 -4.79 -17.65 17.84
N GLY A 289 -5.38 -16.74 18.61
CA GLY A 289 -5.01 -16.50 20.01
C GLY A 289 -5.21 -17.74 20.89
N ARG A 290 -6.22 -18.57 20.63
CA ARG A 290 -6.40 -19.87 21.31
C ARG A 290 -5.31 -20.88 20.91
N LEU A 291 -5.00 -21.02 19.63
CA LEU A 291 -3.98 -21.94 19.14
C LEU A 291 -2.57 -21.56 19.61
N GLU A 292 -2.25 -20.27 19.66
CA GLU A 292 -0.96 -19.78 20.18
C GLU A 292 -0.80 -20.07 21.68
N ARG A 293 -1.89 -20.03 22.45
CA ARG A 293 -1.91 -20.43 23.88
C ARG A 293 -1.76 -21.94 24.08
N LEU A 294 -2.17 -22.76 23.11
CA LEU A 294 -2.06 -24.22 23.15
C LEU A 294 -0.70 -24.74 22.65
N ARG A 295 0.13 -23.89 22.05
CA ARG A 295 1.50 -24.29 21.68
C ARG A 295 2.30 -24.54 22.97
N PRO A 296 2.85 -25.75 23.17
CA PRO A 296 3.68 -26.01 24.35
C PRO A 296 4.84 -25.01 24.37
N LEU A 297 4.99 -24.34 25.51
CA LEU A 297 6.15 -23.51 25.81
C LEU A 297 7.40 -24.35 25.53
N ARG A 298 8.08 -24.11 24.39
CA ARG A 298 9.40 -24.68 24.16
C ARG A 298 10.29 -24.16 25.28
N ARG A 299 10.53 -25.00 26.29
CA ARG A 299 11.51 -24.77 27.35
C ARG A 299 12.83 -24.42 26.65
N ARG A 300 13.23 -23.16 26.69
CA ARG A 300 14.62 -22.76 26.52
C ARG A 300 15.38 -23.29 27.73
N HIS A 301 15.82 -24.54 27.67
CA HIS A 301 16.88 -25.01 28.56
C HIS A 301 18.24 -24.70 27.94
N ARG A 302 18.92 -23.76 28.61
CA ARG A 302 20.37 -23.58 28.77
C ARG A 302 21.25 -24.71 28.20
N GLY A 303 22.19 -24.32 27.34
CA GLY A 303 23.56 -24.83 27.38
C GLY A 303 24.48 -23.71 27.85
N GLN A 304 24.62 -23.55 29.17
CA GLN A 304 25.79 -22.90 29.75
C GLN A 304 26.89 -23.96 29.76
N THR A 305 27.77 -23.91 28.76
CA THR A 305 29.06 -24.61 28.82
C THR A 305 30.11 -23.57 29.17
N THR A 306 30.50 -23.57 30.44
CA THR A 306 31.75 -23.02 30.92
C THR A 306 32.92 -23.83 30.35
N ALA A 307 33.84 -23.17 29.65
CA ALA A 307 35.22 -23.63 29.54
C ALA A 307 36.12 -22.39 29.43
N ALA A 308 36.82 -22.10 30.52
CA ALA A 308 37.92 -21.17 30.58
C ALA A 308 39.20 -21.85 30.08
N GLY A 309 40.08 -21.07 29.46
CA GLY A 309 41.51 -21.32 29.40
C GLY A 309 42.04 -22.04 28.16
N ALA A 310 42.59 -21.28 27.21
CA ALA A 310 44.00 -21.43 26.81
C ALA A 310 44.39 -20.30 25.83
N THR A 311 45.46 -19.63 26.21
CA THR A 311 46.20 -18.57 25.52
C THR A 311 46.95 -19.04 24.25
N ALA A 312 47.14 -18.08 23.35
CA ALA A 312 48.39 -17.75 22.63
C ALA A 312 48.47 -17.97 21.10
N ALA A 313 49.10 -16.95 20.49
CA ALA A 313 49.82 -16.90 19.22
C ALA A 313 49.04 -16.63 17.90
N ALA A 314 49.09 -15.37 17.46
CA ALA A 314 49.42 -15.01 16.07
C ALA A 314 50.97 -15.01 15.92
N PRO A 315 51.61 -14.79 14.75
CA PRO A 315 51.08 -14.50 13.40
C PRO A 315 51.80 -15.28 12.26
N THR A 316 51.38 -15.14 11.00
CA THR A 316 52.29 -14.93 9.85
C THR A 316 51.55 -14.53 8.57
N ALA A 317 52.14 -13.57 7.86
CA ALA A 317 51.82 -13.11 6.51
C ALA A 317 52.03 -14.23 5.47
N GLY A 318 51.29 -14.23 4.37
CA GLY A 318 51.79 -13.67 3.12
C GLY A 318 51.01 -14.18 1.88
N PRO A 319 51.25 -13.58 0.69
CA PRO A 319 50.27 -13.46 -0.39
C PRO A 319 50.56 -14.37 -1.60
N SER A 320 49.54 -14.68 -2.41
CA SER A 320 49.63 -14.99 -3.86
C SER A 320 48.21 -15.27 -4.39
N GLY A 321 47.72 -14.55 -5.40
CA GLY A 321 47.88 -14.94 -6.81
C GLY A 321 46.49 -15.39 -7.31
N ALA A 322 45.75 -14.55 -8.03
CA ALA A 322 45.74 -14.45 -9.48
C ALA A 322 44.93 -15.56 -10.18
N ALA A 323 44.03 -15.08 -11.05
CA ALA A 323 43.58 -15.68 -12.29
C ALA A 323 42.45 -16.74 -12.26
N ASP A 324 41.35 -16.35 -12.93
CA ASP A 324 40.78 -17.04 -14.10
C ASP A 324 39.31 -17.50 -14.02
N GLY A 325 38.58 -17.11 -15.08
CA GLY A 325 37.68 -18.03 -15.77
C GLY A 325 36.18 -17.92 -15.49
N LEU A 326 35.51 -17.06 -16.27
CA LEU A 326 34.19 -17.35 -16.85
C LEU A 326 34.28 -18.58 -17.81
N PRO A 327 33.17 -19.10 -18.36
CA PRO A 327 31.91 -19.61 -17.81
C PRO A 327 31.78 -21.12 -18.23
N PRO A 328 30.64 -21.79 -18.52
CA PRO A 328 29.34 -21.35 -19.08
C PRO A 328 28.23 -21.06 -18.05
#